data_AF-A0A0G0MKF1-F1
#
_entry.id   AF-A0A0G0MKF1-F1
#
_cell.length_a   1.000
_cell.length_b   1.000
_cell.length_c   1.000
_cell.angle_alpha   90.00
_cell.angle_beta   90.00
_cell.angle_gamma   90.00
#
_symmetry.space_group_name_H-M   'P 1'
#
loop_
_entity.id
_entity.type
_entity.pdbx_description
1 polymer ?
#
loop_
_entity_poly.entity_id
_entity_poly.type
_entity_poly.pdbx_seq_one_letter_code
_entity_poly.pdbx_strand_id
1 'polypeptide(L)'
;MDMKNWKVAFIIFYDNDGNILLNYRKDSWEEKDNLSFVKKFEITHNDRFYEVFFFQAKFPGFQAFSSSNEIKLSDLKFFSIDKALTMPLLPIAQKILQAM
;
A
#
# COMPACT_ATOMS: atom_id res chain seq x y z
N MET A 1 24.78 -15.96 8.66
CA MET A 1 23.55 -16.05 7.85
C MET A 1 23.30 -14.66 7.29
N ASP A 2 23.47 -14.48 5.99
CA ASP A 2 23.16 -13.20 5.35
C ASP A 2 21.66 -12.95 5.44
N MET A 3 21.27 -11.91 6.16
CA MET A 3 19.90 -11.39 6.14
C MET A 3 19.63 -10.85 4.73
N LYS A 4 18.78 -11.54 3.96
CA LYS A 4 18.24 -10.98 2.71
C LYS A 4 17.42 -9.75 3.06
N ASN A 5 17.91 -8.57 2.67
CA ASN A 5 17.16 -7.32 2.76
C ASN A 5 16.15 -7.27 1.61
N TRP A 6 14.86 -7.20 1.96
CA TRP A 6 13.78 -7.01 0.98
C TRP A 6 13.37 -5.54 0.99
N LYS A 7 13.46 -4.89 -0.18
CA LYS A 7 12.91 -3.55 -0.38
C LYS A 7 11.49 -3.72 -0.90
N VAL A 8 10.53 -3.18 -0.17
CA VAL A 8 9.12 -3.20 -0.55
C VAL A 8 8.64 -1.76 -0.63
N ALA A 9 7.90 -1.39 -1.66
CA ALA A 9 7.12 -0.17 -1.60
C ALA A 9 5.65 -0.44 -1.60
N PHE A 10 4.99 0.46 -0.89
CA PHE A 10 3.56 0.58 -0.85
C PHE A 10 3.20 1.89 -1.52
N ILE A 11 2.34 1.78 -2.53
CA ILE A 11 1.67 2.93 -3.12
C ILE A 11 0.31 3.02 -2.43
N ILE A 12 0.04 4.14 -1.78
CA ILE A 12 -1.26 4.41 -1.20
C ILE A 12 -1.89 5.59 -1.94
N PHE A 13 -3.08 5.36 -2.48
CA PHE A 13 -3.88 6.42 -3.09
C PHE A 13 -4.81 7.02 -2.06
N TYR A 14 -4.91 8.34 -2.05
CA TYR A 14 -5.83 9.07 -1.18
C TYR A 14 -6.97 9.72 -1.98
N ASP A 15 -8.13 9.87 -1.36
CA ASP A 15 -9.17 10.79 -1.82
C ASP A 15 -9.06 12.18 -1.16
N ASN A 16 -9.95 13.10 -1.52
CA ASN A 16 -9.95 14.48 -1.01
C ASN A 16 -10.28 14.57 0.49
N ASP A 17 -10.84 13.50 1.07
CA ASP A 17 -11.25 13.44 2.47
C ASP A 17 -10.21 12.70 3.32
N GLY A 18 -9.06 12.32 2.74
CA GLY A 18 -7.95 11.65 3.41
C GLY A 18 -8.12 10.13 3.56
N ASN A 19 -9.11 9.52 2.90
CA ASN A 19 -9.29 8.08 2.92
C ASN A 19 -8.29 7.39 1.98
N ILE A 20 -7.89 6.17 2.33
CA ILE A 20 -6.91 5.40 1.57
C ILE A 20 -7.57 4.31 0.72
N LEU A 21 -7.06 4.10 -0.49
CA LEU A 21 -7.39 2.99 -1.36
C LEU A 21 -6.44 1.81 -1.09
N LEU A 22 -7.00 0.65 -0.79
CA LEU A 22 -6.23 -0.57 -0.56
C LEU A 22 -6.39 -1.53 -1.75
N ASN A 23 -5.27 -2.07 -2.22
CA ASN A 23 -5.25 -3.26 -3.06
C ASN A 23 -4.10 -4.19 -2.64
N TYR A 24 -4.29 -5.51 -2.78
CA TYR A 24 -3.33 -6.53 -2.36
C TYR A 24 -2.73 -7.23 -3.59
N ARG A 25 -1.43 -6.99 -3.92
CA ARG A 25 -0.37 -8.00 -4.25
C ARG A 25 0.83 -7.51 -5.11
N LYS A 26 1.92 -8.29 -4.92
CA LYS A 26 3.17 -8.66 -5.64
C LYS A 26 3.70 -7.83 -6.83
N ASP A 27 4.79 -7.12 -6.53
CA ASP A 27 6.00 -6.81 -7.31
C ASP A 27 5.91 -6.67 -8.85
N SER A 28 5.74 -5.43 -9.31
CA SER A 28 6.48 -4.85 -10.45
C SER A 28 6.32 -3.32 -10.44
N TRP A 29 7.41 -2.59 -10.63
CA TRP A 29 7.45 -1.12 -10.57
C TRP A 29 7.56 -0.50 -11.96
N GLU A 30 6.66 0.44 -12.26
CA GLU A 30 6.89 1.52 -13.23
C GLU A 30 6.66 2.85 -12.50
N GLU A 31 7.59 3.80 -12.64
CA GLU A 31 7.39 5.16 -12.14
C GLU A 31 6.36 5.89 -13.01
N LYS A 32 5.36 6.52 -12.39
CA LYS A 32 4.43 7.44 -13.04
C LYS A 32 4.49 8.80 -12.36
N ASP A 33 4.37 9.85 -13.17
CA ASP A 33 4.56 11.29 -12.90
C ASP A 33 3.65 11.96 -11.84
N ASN A 34 3.06 11.20 -10.90
CA ASN A 34 2.20 11.76 -9.84
C ASN A 34 2.42 11.08 -8.46
N LEU A 35 3.58 10.43 -8.25
CA LEU A 35 3.97 9.88 -6.95
C LEU A 35 4.82 10.89 -6.18
N SER A 36 4.44 11.20 -4.94
CA SER A 36 5.31 11.92 -4.01
C SER A 36 5.76 10.98 -2.90
N PHE A 37 7.07 10.88 -2.68
CA PHE A 37 7.61 10.19 -1.50
C PHE A 37 7.16 10.92 -0.23
N VAL A 38 6.69 10.16 0.75
CA VAL A 38 6.24 10.70 2.04
C VAL A 38 7.24 10.37 3.13
N LYS A 39 7.48 9.07 3.37
CA LYS A 39 8.38 8.60 4.43
C LYS A 39 8.86 7.18 4.18
N LYS A 40 9.98 6.85 4.84
CA LYS A 40 10.52 5.49 4.95
C LYS A 40 10.38 5.04 6.39
N PHE A 41 10.04 3.79 6.61
CA PHE A 41 10.18 3.15 7.93
C PHE A 41 10.57 1.68 7.79
N GLU A 42 10.96 1.11 8.92
CA GLU A 42 11.52 -0.23 9.00
C GLU A 42 10.59 -1.10 9.83
N ILE A 43 10.23 -2.28 9.31
CA ILE A 43 9.39 -3.23 10.03
C ILE A 43 10.05 -4.60 10.08
N THR A 44 9.97 -5.23 11.24
CA THR A 44 10.38 -6.63 11.43
C THR A 44 9.15 -7.52 11.53
N HIS A 45 9.12 -8.58 10.72
CA HIS A 45 8.06 -9.59 10.77
C HIS A 45 8.62 -10.98 10.40
N ASN A 46 8.38 -11.98 11.25
CA ASN A 46 8.89 -13.35 11.12
C ASN A 46 10.41 -13.40 10.86
N ASP A 47 11.19 -12.70 11.71
CA ASP A 47 12.66 -12.62 11.64
C ASP A 47 13.22 -12.05 10.33
N ARG A 48 12.37 -11.37 9.55
CA ARG A 48 12.75 -10.65 8.34
C ARG A 48 12.58 -9.15 8.54
N PHE A 49 13.55 -8.42 8.02
CA PHE A 49 13.56 -6.98 7.99
C PHE A 49 13.03 -6.49 6.64
N TYR A 50 12.13 -5.50 6.70
CA TYR A 50 11.55 -4.87 5.53
C TYR A 50 11.78 -3.37 5.62
N GLU A 51 12.38 -2.83 4.57
CA GLU A 51 12.43 -1.39 4.34
C GLU A 51 11.20 -1.00 3.54
N VAL A 52 10.32 -0.20 4.16
CA VAL A 52 9.04 0.21 3.58
C VAL A 52 9.12 1.65 3.16
N PHE A 53 8.94 1.87 1.85
CA PHE A 53 8.85 3.21 1.26
C PHE A 53 7.39 3.55 1.01
N PHE A 54 6.98 4.71 1.52
CA PHE A 54 5.62 5.20 1.39
C PHE A 54 5.56 6.32 0.34
N PHE A 55 4.68 6.13 -0.64
CA PHE A 55 4.38 7.13 -1.65
C PHE A 55 2.91 7.48 -1.60
N GLN A 56 2.61 8.77 -1.68
CA GLN A 56 1.26 9.26 -1.93
C GLN A 56 1.08 9.49 -3.43
N ALA A 57 -0.09 9.14 -3.95
CA ALA A 57 -0.49 9.50 -5.29
C ALA A 57 -1.97 9.91 -5.31
N LYS A 58 -2.32 10.86 -6.19
CA LYS A 58 -3.72 11.22 -6.41
C LYS A 58 -4.45 10.03 -7.04
N PHE A 59 -5.62 9.68 -6.52
CA PHE A 59 -6.43 8.60 -7.08
C PHE A 59 -6.79 8.88 -8.55
N PRO A 60 -6.39 8.02 -9.50
CA PRO A 60 -6.62 8.25 -10.94
C PRO A 60 -8.06 7.94 -11.39
N GLY A 61 -8.94 7.53 -10.47
CA GLY A 61 -10.29 7.03 -10.78
C GLY A 61 -10.31 5.51 -10.97
N PHE A 62 -11.44 4.87 -10.63
CA PHE A 62 -11.59 3.41 -10.68
C PHE A 62 -11.32 2.84 -12.08
N GLN A 63 -11.66 3.58 -13.14
CA GLN A 63 -11.50 3.13 -14.51
C GLN A 63 -10.03 2.85 -14.89
N ALA A 64 -9.07 3.49 -14.21
CA ALA A 64 -7.64 3.24 -14.42
C ALA A 64 -7.21 1.80 -14.08
N PHE A 65 -8.03 1.07 -13.32
CA PHE A 65 -7.78 -0.33 -12.93
C PHE A 65 -8.62 -1.33 -13.73
N SER A 66 -9.45 -0.87 -14.67
CA SER A 66 -10.40 -1.70 -15.42
C SER A 66 -9.74 -2.77 -16.30
N SER A 67 -8.50 -2.55 -16.72
CA SER A 67 -7.71 -3.51 -17.51
C SER A 67 -6.92 -4.51 -16.68
N SER A 68 -6.95 -4.40 -15.34
CA SER A 68 -6.18 -5.28 -14.47
C SER A 68 -6.89 -6.61 -14.26
N ASN A 69 -6.20 -7.70 -14.55
CA ASN A 69 -6.67 -9.05 -14.22
C ASN A 69 -6.60 -9.35 -12.71
N GLU A 70 -5.92 -8.50 -11.94
CA GLU A 70 -5.68 -8.70 -10.51
C GLU A 70 -6.66 -7.91 -9.64
N ILE A 71 -7.33 -6.90 -10.21
CA ILE A 71 -8.16 -5.96 -9.48
C ILE A 71 -9.60 -6.07 -9.96
N LYS A 72 -10.49 -6.49 -9.06
CA LYS A 72 -11.93 -6.36 -9.29
C LYS A 72 -12.38 -4.98 -8.85
N LEU A 73 -12.89 -4.18 -9.79
CA LEU A 73 -13.38 -2.83 -9.49
C LEU A 73 -14.46 -2.79 -8.40
N SER A 74 -15.31 -3.84 -8.33
CA SER A 74 -16.35 -3.98 -7.30
C SER A 74 -15.81 -4.04 -5.87
N ASP A 75 -14.56 -4.47 -5.72
CA ASP A 75 -13.94 -4.77 -4.44
C ASP A 75 -13.12 -3.58 -3.94
N LEU A 76 -12.82 -2.61 -4.81
CA LEU A 76 -12.12 -1.38 -4.46
C LEU A 76 -13.03 -0.43 -3.68
N LYS A 77 -12.61 -0.07 -2.47
CA LYS A 77 -13.30 0.89 -1.60
C LYS A 77 -12.28 1.74 -0.85
N PHE A 78 -12.70 2.96 -0.56
CA PHE A 78 -11.96 3.86 0.32
C PHE A 78 -12.28 3.55 1.79
N PHE A 79 -11.26 3.56 2.62
CA PHE A 79 -11.39 3.41 4.06
C PHE A 79 -10.55 4.48 4.77
N SER A 80 -11.04 5.00 5.90
CA SER A 80 -10.16 5.68 6.85
C SER A 80 -9.18 4.67 7.46
N ILE A 81 -8.04 5.14 7.96
CA ILE A 81 -7.03 4.26 8.59
C ILE A 81 -7.66 3.48 9.76
N ASP A 82 -8.39 4.15 10.65
CA ASP A 82 -9.05 3.51 11.79
C ASP A 82 -10.02 2.41 11.35
N LYS A 83 -10.80 2.66 10.29
CA LYS A 83 -11.73 1.66 9.77
C LYS A 83 -11.00 0.51 9.11
N ALA A 84 -9.94 0.78 8.33
CA ALA A 84 -9.12 -0.25 7.71
C ALA A 84 -8.49 -1.17 8.77
N LEU A 85 -8.02 -0.63 9.90
CA LEU A 85 -7.43 -1.40 11.00
C LEU A 85 -8.42 -2.35 11.70
N THR A 86 -9.73 -2.15 11.52
CA THR A 86 -10.77 -3.09 12.04
C THR A 86 -11.10 -4.22 11.07
N MET A 87 -10.58 -4.18 9.84
CA MET A 87 -10.80 -5.22 8.83
C MET A 87 -9.87 -6.43 9.07
N PRO A 88 -10.22 -7.62 8.53
CA PRO A 88 -9.34 -8.79 8.58
C PRO A 88 -8.15 -8.63 7.62
N LEU A 89 -7.22 -7.76 7.99
CA LEU A 89 -6.00 -7.49 7.24
C LEU A 89 -4.95 -8.56 7.48
N LEU A 90 -4.06 -8.74 6.51
CA LEU A 90 -2.86 -9.52 6.73
C LEU A 90 -1.96 -8.83 7.77
N PRO A 91 -1.25 -9.58 8.62
CA PRO A 91 -0.46 -9.02 9.71
C PRO A 91 0.53 -7.92 9.28
N ILE A 92 1.17 -8.08 8.12
CA ILE A 92 2.11 -7.08 7.58
C ILE A 92 1.40 -5.79 7.15
N ALA A 93 0.21 -5.90 6.55
CA ALA A 93 -0.58 -4.74 6.14
C ALA A 93 -1.07 -3.97 7.36
N GLN A 94 -1.48 -4.66 8.42
CA GLN A 94 -1.85 -4.04 9.69
C GLN A 94 -0.68 -3.27 10.32
N LYS A 95 0.52 -3.88 10.38
CA LYS A 95 1.73 -3.21 10.88
C LYS A 95 2.08 -1.94 10.09
N ILE A 96 1.92 -1.99 8.76
CA ILE A 96 2.16 -0.84 7.89
C ILE A 96 1.19 0.28 8.19
N LEU A 97 -0.12 -0.02 8.28
CA LEU A 97 -1.14 0.98 8.59
C LEU A 97 -0.97 1.57 10.00
N GLN A 98 -0.50 0.81 10.98
CA GLN A 98 -0.21 1.31 12.33
C GLN A 98 1.03 2.22 12.39
N ALA A 99 1.95 2.08 11.45
CA ALA A 99 3.16 2.90 11.35
C ALA A 99 2.94 4.20 10.54
N MET A 100 1.74 4.38 9.96
CA MET A 100 1.35 5.58 9.22
C MET A 100 0.94 6.69 10.17
#